data_AF-W1XW44-F1
#
_entry.id   AF-W1XW44-F1
#
_cell.length_a   1.000
_cell.length_b   1.000
_cell.length_c   1.000
_cell.angle_alpha   90.00
_cell.angle_beta   90.00
_cell.angle_gamma   90.00
#
_symmetry.space_group_name_H-M   'P 1'
#
loop_
_entity.id
_entity.type
_entity.pdbx_description
1 polymer ?
#
loop_
_entity_poly.entity_id
_entity_poly.type
_entity_poly.pdbx_seq_one_letter_code
_entity_poly.pdbx_strand_id
1 'polypeptide(L)' 'VAAGKNGATTVASTMIIAALAGIKVFATGGIGGVHRGAEHTFDISADLQELANTNVTVVCAGAKSILDLGLT' A
#
# COMPACT_ATOMS: atom_id res chain seq x y z
N VAL A 1 -9.25 -10.41 -11.53
CA VAL A 1 -9.00 -11.84 -11.80
C VAL A 1 -10.25 -12.55 -12.32
N ALA A 2 -11.29 -12.79 -11.50
CA ALA A 2 -12.48 -13.57 -11.91
C ALA A 2 -13.15 -13.12 -13.23
N ALA A 3 -13.27 -11.81 -13.46
CA ALA A 3 -13.89 -11.27 -14.67
C ALA A 3 -12.95 -11.19 -15.90
N GLY A 4 -11.70 -11.67 -15.80
CA GLY A 4 -10.74 -11.67 -16.93
C GLY A 4 -10.33 -10.27 -17.43
N LYS A 5 -10.51 -9.21 -16.64
CA LYS A 5 -10.17 -7.83 -17.02
C LYS A 5 -8.74 -7.46 -16.64
N ASN A 6 -8.21 -6.43 -17.31
CA ASN A 6 -6.98 -5.76 -16.93
C ASN A 6 -7.15 -5.03 -15.59
N GLY A 7 -6.07 -4.94 -14.81
CA GLY A 7 -6.04 -4.17 -13.57
C GLY A 7 -4.62 -3.66 -13.29
N ALA A 8 -4.53 -2.42 -12.80
CA ALA A 8 -3.29 -1.85 -12.29
C ALA A 8 -3.29 -1.96 -10.76
N THR A 9 -2.26 -2.59 -10.19
CA THR A 9 -2.22 -2.93 -8.76
C THR A 9 -1.67 -1.77 -7.94
N THR A 10 -2.29 -1.49 -6.80
CA THR A 10 -1.77 -0.58 -5.77
C THR A 10 -0.55 -1.21 -5.06
N VAL A 11 0.02 -0.52 -4.07
CA VAL A 11 1.08 -1.10 -3.25
C VAL A 11 0.58 -2.36 -2.53
N ALA A 12 -0.58 -2.31 -1.86
CA ALA A 12 -1.14 -3.47 -1.17
C ALA A 12 -1.28 -4.70 -2.09
N SER A 13 -1.96 -4.55 -3.24
CA SER A 13 -2.15 -5.68 -4.16
C SER A 13 -0.82 -6.18 -4.75
N THR A 14 0.13 -5.28 -5.02
CA THR A 14 1.46 -5.64 -5.51
C THR A 14 2.25 -6.43 -4.46
N MET A 15 2.14 -6.07 -3.18
CA MET A 15 2.77 -6.80 -2.08
C MET A 15 2.26 -8.25 -1.97
N ILE A 16 0.94 -8.46 -2.03
CA ILE A 16 0.34 -9.80 -2.03
C ILE A 16 0.92 -10.65 -3.17
N ILE A 17 0.89 -10.11 -4.39
CA ILE A 17 1.37 -10.83 -5.58
C ILE A 17 2.87 -11.10 -5.49
N ALA A 18 3.67 -10.13 -5.03
CA ALA A 18 5.10 -10.30 -4.83
C ALA A 18 5.40 -11.42 -3.82
N ALA A 19 4.67 -11.45 -2.69
CA ALA A 19 4.83 -12.50 -1.68
C ALA A 19 4.47 -13.89 -2.24
N LEU A 20 3.38 -14.00 -3.00
CA LEU A 20 2.98 -15.24 -3.69
C LEU A 20 4.05 -15.71 -4.69
N ALA A 21 4.75 -14.77 -5.33
CA ALA A 21 5.86 -15.06 -6.24
C ALA A 21 7.22 -15.27 -5.53
N GLY A 22 7.27 -15.19 -4.19
CA GLY A 22 8.51 -15.29 -3.42
C GLY A 22 9.44 -14.07 -3.52
N ILE A 23 8.98 -12.96 -4.09
CA ILE A 23 9.73 -11.70 -4.21
C ILE A 23 9.66 -10.97 -2.88
N LYS A 24 10.82 -10.52 -2.38
CA LYS A 24 10.95 -9.91 -1.03
C LYS A 24 11.18 -8.41 -1.01
N VAL A 25 11.42 -7.79 -2.16
CA VAL A 25 11.68 -6.35 -2.26
C VAL A 25 10.85 -5.76 -3.38
N PHE A 26 10.19 -4.63 -3.11
CA PHE A 26 9.36 -3.88 -4.04
C PHE A 26 9.68 -2.39 -3.93
N ALA A 27 9.95 -1.73 -5.06
CA ALA A 27 10.20 -0.29 -5.12
C ALA A 27 9.00 0.47 -5.71
N THR A 28 8.64 1.60 -5.11
CA THR A 28 7.57 2.49 -5.57
C THR A 28 7.90 3.96 -5.29
N GLY A 29 7.10 4.89 -5.82
CA GLY A 29 7.25 6.32 -5.54
C GLY A 29 6.93 6.65 -4.08
N GLY A 30 5.70 6.40 -3.66
CA GLY A 30 5.27 6.60 -2.27
C GLY A 30 4.10 5.68 -1.91
N ILE A 31 4.02 5.27 -0.66
CA ILE A 31 2.94 4.41 -0.16
C ILE A 31 1.64 5.19 0.06
N GLY A 32 0.51 4.50 0.15
CA GLY A 32 -0.68 5.00 0.80
C GLY A 32 -0.48 5.11 2.32
N GLY A 33 -1.46 5.68 3.01
CA GLY A 33 -1.40 5.91 4.45
C GLY A 33 -2.71 6.45 4.98
N VAL A 34 -2.64 7.15 6.11
CA VAL A 34 -3.79 7.82 6.72
C VAL A 34 -4.05 9.15 6.00
N HIS A 35 -5.28 9.36 5.53
CA HIS A 35 -5.66 10.61 4.89
C HIS A 35 -5.84 11.72 5.94
N ARG A 36 -5.67 12.98 5.53
CA ARG A 36 -5.94 14.13 6.41
C ARG A 36 -7.43 14.18 6.77
N GLY A 37 -7.76 14.26 8.06
CA GLY A 37 -9.14 14.19 8.56
C GLY A 37 -9.65 12.75 8.79
N ALA A 38 -8.79 11.74 8.66
CA ALA A 38 -9.16 10.34 8.86
C ALA A 38 -9.60 10.01 10.30
N GLU A 39 -9.27 10.83 11.29
CA GLU A 39 -9.82 10.74 12.64
C GLU A 39 -11.35 10.90 12.68
N HIS A 40 -11.93 11.49 11.64
CA HIS A 40 -13.38 11.65 11.47
C HIS A 40 -13.94 10.78 10.34
N THR A 41 -13.18 10.57 9.25
CA THR A 41 -13.67 9.89 8.05
C THR A 41 -13.31 8.41 7.97
N PHE A 42 -12.28 8.00 8.72
CA PHE A 42 -11.67 6.67 8.65
C PHE A 42 -11.15 6.31 7.24
N ASP A 43 -10.79 7.31 6.42
CA ASP A 43 -10.14 7.11 5.12
C ASP A 43 -8.65 6.76 5.32
N ILE A 44 -8.38 5.46 5.41
CA ILE A 44 -7.05 4.91 5.67
C ILE A 44 -6.73 3.87 4.59
N SER A 45 -5.57 4.01 3.97
CA SER A 45 -5.15 3.11 2.91
C SER A 45 -4.95 1.67 3.41
N ALA A 46 -5.43 0.71 2.61
CA ALA A 46 -5.17 -0.71 2.83
C ALA A 46 -3.68 -1.07 2.78
N ASP A 47 -2.82 -0.20 2.21
CA ASP A 47 -1.37 -0.38 2.20
C ASP A 47 -0.81 -0.58 3.62
N LEU A 48 -1.35 0.10 4.64
CA LEU A 48 -0.86 -0.02 6.02
C LEU A 48 -1.15 -1.40 6.63
N GLN A 49 -2.34 -1.94 6.36
CA GLN A 49 -2.67 -3.30 6.79
C GLN A 49 -1.85 -4.33 6.03
N GLU A 50 -1.60 -4.12 4.74
CA GLU A 50 -0.79 -5.05 3.96
C GLU A 50 0.67 -5.06 4.43
N LEU A 51 1.25 -3.88 4.72
CA LEU A 51 2.58 -3.76 5.33
C LEU A 51 2.69 -4.49 6.67
N ALA A 52 1.61 -4.52 7.45
CA ALA A 52 1.58 -5.21 8.74
C ALA A 52 1.55 -6.75 8.61
N ASN A 53 1.05 -7.29 7.49
CA ASN A 53 0.73 -8.71 7.35
C ASN A 53 1.60 -9.44 6.31
N THR A 54 2.22 -8.73 5.37
CA THR A 54 2.91 -9.35 4.24
C THR A 54 4.42 -9.12 4.27
N ASN A 55 5.17 -10.23 4.18
CA ASN A 55 6.62 -10.29 4.26
C ASN A 55 7.32 -9.81 2.98
N VAL A 56 7.19 -8.52 2.66
CA VAL A 56 7.83 -7.81 1.54
C VAL A 56 8.34 -6.45 2.04
N THR A 57 9.62 -6.17 1.81
CA THR A 57 10.19 -4.84 2.06
C THR A 57 9.80 -3.88 0.94
N VAL A 58 9.18 -2.76 1.29
CA VAL A 58 8.82 -1.69 0.35
C VAL A 58 9.81 -0.53 0.46
N VAL A 59 10.49 -0.21 -0.63
CA VAL A 59 11.36 0.97 -0.75
C VAL A 59 10.57 2.09 -1.42
N CYS A 60 10.48 3.24 -0.74
CA CYS A 60 9.69 4.39 -1.22
C CYS A 60 10.24 5.72 -0.69
N ALA A 61 9.75 6.84 -1.25
CA ALA A 61 10.03 8.19 -0.78
C ALA A 61 9.07 8.63 0.35
N GLY A 62 8.62 7.69 1.19
CA GLY A 62 7.63 7.90 2.25
C GLY A 62 6.18 7.74 1.78
N ALA A 63 5.24 8.25 2.59
CA ALA A 63 3.82 8.33 2.21
C ALA A 63 3.59 9.51 1.25
N LYS A 64 2.61 9.39 0.34
CA LYS A 64 2.29 10.44 -0.64
C LYS A 64 1.98 11.77 0.07
N SER A 65 2.39 12.89 -0.54
CA SER A 65 2.33 14.25 0.06
C SER A 65 0.93 14.76 0.42
N ILE A 66 -0.12 14.12 -0.08
CA ILE A 66 -1.53 14.43 0.22
C ILE A 66 -2.01 13.83 1.55
N LEU A 67 -1.20 12.98 2.19
CA LEU A 67 -1.55 12.25 3.40
C LEU A 67 -1.14 13.00 4.67
N ASP A 68 -1.58 12.47 5.81
CA ASP A 68 -1.12 12.88 7.13
C ASP A 68 0.04 11.97 7.58
N LEU A 69 1.24 12.53 7.72
CA LEU A 69 2.44 11.76 8.06
C LEU A 69 2.57 11.44 9.55
N GLY A 70 1.89 12.20 10.43
CA GLY A 70 1.95 11.94 11.87
C GLY A 70 1.03 10.80 12.26
N LEU A 71 -0.08 10.65 11.55
CA LEU A 71 -1.04 9.56 11.76
C LEU A 71 -0.69 8.27 10.98
N THR A 72 0.05 8.38 9.88
CA THR A 72 0.52 7.24 9.08
C THR A 72 1.67 6.51 9.77
#